data_AF-A0A4Y8UTR3-F1
#
_entry.id   AF-A0A4Y8UTR3-F1
#
_cell.length_a   1.000
_cell.length_b   1.000
_cell.length_c   1.000
_cell.angle_alpha   90.00
_cell.angle_beta   90.00
_cell.angle_gamma   90.00
#
_symmetry.space_group_name_H-M   'P 1'
#
loop_
_entity.id
_entity.type
_entity.pdbx_description
1 polymer ?
#
loop_
_entity_poly.entity_id
_entity_poly.type
_entity_poly.pdbx_seq_one_letter_code
_entity_poly.pdbx_strand_id
1 'polypeptide(L)'
;MRMQGRTTRAAVVTGMVVLVAGGCTGSPEPGPATSATTDTTFSPTATPSSSPTLDAMMPPERPAEMSDRSATGASAAASYFFALYPYVFASGDLTEWSALSSETCEYCQNVRRSVEDQTARGVVGEGAEITIESAEGIEVAPGETYAADLVVVQAPSFEVTKDGERVPDGDGGRFQIHVALGWESGWVVRAIDAARA
;
A
#
# COMPACT_ATOMS: atom_id res chain seq x y z
N MET A 1 -48.03 7.50 17.85
CA MET A 1 -47.91 8.97 17.93
C MET A 1 -47.29 9.47 16.65
N ARG A 2 -48.00 10.31 15.88
CA ARG A 2 -47.45 11.05 14.73
C ARG A 2 -46.81 12.33 15.26
N MET A 3 -45.61 12.65 14.85
CA MET A 3 -45.08 14.02 14.91
C MET A 3 -44.38 14.36 13.60
N GLN A 4 -44.97 15.33 12.90
CA GLN A 4 -44.39 16.18 11.86
C GLN A 4 -43.06 16.77 12.39
N GLY A 5 -41.98 16.93 11.63
CA GLY A 5 -41.86 17.58 10.33
C GLY A 5 -41.39 19.02 10.52
N ARG A 6 -40.09 19.31 10.34
CA ARG A 6 -39.55 20.67 10.13
C ARG A 6 -38.39 20.65 9.14
N THR A 7 -38.73 21.02 7.91
CA THR A 7 -37.83 21.48 6.85
C THR A 7 -37.29 22.87 7.17
N THR A 8 -35.99 23.11 6.95
CA THR A 8 -35.46 24.47 6.77
C THR A 8 -34.39 24.47 5.67
N ARG A 9 -34.66 25.23 4.60
CA ARG A 9 -33.76 25.54 3.48
C ARG A 9 -32.98 26.82 3.77
N ALA A 10 -31.77 26.95 3.21
CA ALA A 10 -31.10 28.16 2.69
C ALA A 10 -29.58 28.02 2.84
N ALA A 11 -28.68 28.56 2.01
CA ALA A 11 -28.73 29.15 0.68
C ALA A 11 -27.26 29.21 0.18
N VAL A 12 -27.06 29.07 -1.12
CA VAL A 12 -25.77 29.18 -1.82
C VAL A 12 -25.35 30.66 -1.92
N VAL A 13 -24.06 30.96 -1.70
CA VAL A 13 -23.43 32.20 -2.18
C VAL A 13 -22.08 31.88 -2.80
N THR A 14 -22.00 32.07 -4.11
CA THR A 14 -20.81 31.99 -4.97
C THR A 14 -20.07 33.33 -4.93
N GLY A 15 -18.74 33.31 -4.80
CA GLY A 15 -17.89 34.51 -4.86
C GLY A 15 -16.71 34.28 -5.80
N MET A 16 -16.80 34.87 -6.99
CA MET A 16 -15.81 34.90 -8.08
C MET A 16 -15.06 36.23 -7.99
N VAL A 17 -13.73 36.23 -7.99
CA VAL A 17 -12.91 37.46 -8.13
C VAL A 17 -11.79 37.23 -9.16
N VAL A 18 -11.61 38.27 -9.98
CA VAL A 18 -10.98 38.35 -11.30
C VAL A 18 -9.51 38.78 -11.22
N LEU A 19 -8.78 38.39 -12.27
CA LEU A 19 -7.40 38.67 -12.67
C LEU A 19 -6.85 40.09 -12.44
N VAL A 20 -5.52 40.18 -12.25
CA VAL A 20 -4.69 41.28 -12.79
C VAL A 20 -3.37 40.71 -13.33
N ALA A 21 -3.04 41.09 -14.56
CA ALA A 21 -1.79 40.83 -15.26
C ALA A 21 -0.83 42.03 -15.12
N GLY A 22 0.48 41.75 -15.13
CA GLY A 22 1.58 42.68 -15.35
C GLY A 22 2.89 41.89 -15.27
N GLY A 23 3.95 42.12 -16.02
CA GLY A 23 4.33 43.08 -17.05
C GLY A 23 5.84 42.88 -17.32
N CYS A 24 6.28 43.18 -18.55
CA CYS A 24 7.62 43.14 -19.17
C CYS A 24 8.83 43.51 -18.25
N THR A 25 10.12 43.32 -18.55
CA THR A 25 10.94 43.26 -19.78
C THR A 25 12.40 42.95 -19.36
N GLY A 26 13.21 42.27 -20.18
CA GLY A 26 14.69 42.36 -20.05
C GLY A 26 15.49 41.24 -20.72
N SER A 27 15.83 41.41 -21.99
CA SER A 27 16.80 40.61 -22.76
C SER A 27 18.21 41.22 -22.68
N PRO A 28 19.27 40.42 -22.81
CA PRO A 28 20.32 40.76 -23.79
C PRO A 28 20.77 39.58 -24.68
N GLU A 29 20.63 39.80 -26.00
CA GLU A 29 21.55 39.64 -27.16
C GLU A 29 22.76 38.65 -27.10
N PRO A 30 23.09 37.96 -28.23
CA PRO A 30 23.85 36.71 -28.26
C PRO A 30 25.37 36.88 -28.41
N GLY A 31 26.11 35.91 -27.85
CA GLY A 31 27.51 35.66 -28.18
C GLY A 31 27.66 34.48 -29.15
N PRO A 32 28.45 34.57 -30.24
CA PRO A 32 28.79 33.44 -31.07
C PRO A 32 30.15 32.86 -30.65
N ALA A 33 30.22 31.55 -30.41
CA ALA A 33 31.42 30.73 -30.65
C ALA A 33 31.09 29.24 -30.49
N THR A 34 30.78 28.64 -31.64
CA THR A 34 30.73 27.21 -31.92
C THR A 34 32.01 26.49 -31.49
N SER A 35 31.85 25.42 -30.70
CA SER A 35 32.47 24.10 -30.93
C SER A 35 31.86 23.10 -29.96
N ALA A 36 30.71 22.55 -30.38
CA ALA A 36 30.13 21.38 -29.76
C ALA A 36 30.75 20.14 -30.43
N THR A 37 31.48 19.34 -29.65
CA THR A 37 31.73 17.94 -29.98
C THR A 37 30.98 17.14 -28.93
N THR A 38 29.72 16.84 -29.20
CA THR A 38 28.93 15.88 -28.42
C THR A 38 28.99 14.57 -29.17
N ASP A 39 30.02 13.77 -28.89
CA ASP A 39 30.00 12.37 -29.33
C ASP A 39 29.21 11.55 -28.31
N THR A 40 28.09 11.05 -28.82
CA THR A 40 27.06 10.25 -28.17
C THR A 40 27.67 9.14 -27.32
N THR A 41 27.61 9.30 -26.00
CA THR A 41 27.76 8.17 -25.09
C THR A 41 26.46 7.38 -25.19
N PHE A 42 26.49 6.23 -25.87
CA PHE A 42 25.44 5.23 -25.77
C PHE A 42 25.41 4.75 -24.32
N SER A 43 24.54 5.36 -23.51
CA SER A 43 24.14 4.78 -22.24
C SER A 43 23.35 3.51 -22.57
N PRO A 44 23.78 2.31 -22.12
CA PRO A 44 22.89 1.16 -22.18
C PRO A 44 21.68 1.54 -21.32
N THR A 45 20.54 1.78 -21.96
CA THR A 45 19.26 1.74 -21.27
C THR A 45 19.18 0.34 -20.70
N ALA A 46 19.45 0.20 -19.41
CA ALA A 46 19.09 -0.98 -18.66
C ALA A 46 17.56 -1.01 -18.72
N THR A 47 17.02 -1.77 -19.67
CA THR A 47 15.63 -2.19 -19.60
C THR A 47 15.51 -2.91 -18.27
N PRO A 48 14.75 -2.40 -17.26
CA PRO A 48 14.46 -3.22 -16.11
C PRO A 48 13.76 -4.46 -16.66
N SER A 49 14.40 -5.61 -16.50
CA SER A 49 13.83 -6.89 -16.85
C SER A 49 12.62 -7.06 -15.94
N SER A 50 11.43 -6.72 -16.46
CA SER A 50 10.12 -6.93 -15.83
C SER A 50 9.83 -8.42 -15.81
N SER A 51 10.61 -9.16 -15.03
CA SER A 51 10.09 -10.34 -14.39
C SER A 51 9.47 -9.84 -13.10
N PRO A 52 8.28 -10.33 -12.67
CA PRO A 52 7.95 -10.27 -11.26
C PRO A 52 9.19 -10.74 -10.52
N THR A 53 9.68 -9.92 -9.58
CA THR A 53 10.84 -10.28 -8.78
C THR A 53 10.51 -11.66 -8.23
N LEU A 54 11.23 -12.70 -8.67
CA LEU A 54 10.93 -14.11 -8.37
C LEU A 54 10.70 -14.32 -6.86
N ASP A 55 11.34 -13.46 -6.08
CA ASP A 55 11.20 -13.31 -4.64
C ASP A 55 9.78 -13.01 -4.16
N ALA A 56 9.02 -12.13 -4.82
CA ALA A 56 7.64 -11.81 -4.45
C ALA A 56 6.67 -12.98 -4.69
N MET A 57 7.02 -13.94 -5.56
CA MET A 57 6.24 -15.15 -5.76
C MET A 57 6.53 -16.24 -4.71
N MET A 58 7.55 -16.05 -3.87
CA MET A 58 7.82 -16.96 -2.76
C MET A 58 7.11 -16.47 -1.51
N PRO A 59 6.41 -17.36 -0.76
CA PRO A 59 5.79 -16.96 0.48
C PRO A 59 6.86 -16.51 1.49
N PRO A 60 6.62 -15.42 2.25
CA PRO A 60 7.52 -15.02 3.32
C PRO A 60 7.62 -16.12 4.38
N GLU A 61 8.80 -16.24 4.99
CA GLU A 61 9.03 -17.17 6.09
C GLU A 61 8.29 -16.70 7.34
N ARG A 62 7.57 -17.63 7.99
CA ARG A 62 6.83 -17.32 9.22
C ARG A 62 7.83 -17.18 10.39
N PRO A 63 7.89 -16.02 11.06
CA PRO A 63 8.83 -15.79 12.16
C PRO A 63 8.51 -16.68 13.38
N ALA A 64 9.55 -17.11 14.10
CA ALA A 64 9.41 -18.02 15.24
C ALA A 64 8.64 -17.38 16.41
N GLU A 65 8.79 -16.07 16.57
CA GLU A 65 8.18 -15.24 17.61
C GLU A 65 6.64 -15.30 17.56
N MET A 66 6.05 -15.56 16.39
CA MET A 66 4.60 -15.75 16.27
C MET A 66 4.08 -16.97 17.04
N SER A 67 4.94 -17.89 17.46
CA SER A 67 4.54 -19.03 18.29
C SER A 67 4.25 -18.64 19.74
N ASP A 68 4.68 -17.45 20.15
CA ASP A 68 4.44 -16.93 21.50
C ASP A 68 3.18 -16.08 21.55
N ARG A 69 2.36 -16.29 22.58
CA ARG A 69 1.18 -15.48 22.86
C ARG A 69 1.58 -14.30 23.75
N SER A 70 2.24 -13.33 23.14
CA SER A 70 2.76 -12.14 23.81
C SER A 70 2.67 -10.90 22.91
N ALA A 71 2.97 -9.73 23.48
CA ALA A 71 3.14 -8.51 22.70
C ALA A 71 4.18 -8.67 21.57
N THR A 72 5.30 -9.35 21.84
CA THR A 72 6.32 -9.63 20.80
C THR A 72 5.79 -10.55 19.71
N GLY A 73 5.02 -11.58 20.06
CA GLY A 73 4.36 -12.42 19.07
C GLY A 73 3.33 -11.65 18.24
N ALA A 74 2.62 -10.69 18.84
CA ALA A 74 1.64 -9.86 18.14
C ALA A 74 2.30 -8.92 17.12
N SER A 75 3.42 -8.28 17.47
CA SER A 75 4.17 -7.44 16.52
C SER A 75 4.77 -8.26 15.39
N ALA A 76 5.27 -9.46 15.68
CA ALA A 76 5.77 -10.40 14.68
C ALA A 76 4.65 -10.85 13.74
N ALA A 77 3.47 -11.18 14.28
CA ALA A 77 2.31 -11.59 13.49
C ALA A 77 1.81 -10.48 12.56
N ALA A 78 1.70 -9.25 13.07
CA ALA A 78 1.31 -8.11 12.26
C ALA A 78 2.34 -7.81 11.15
N SER A 79 3.64 -7.83 11.47
CA SER A 79 4.71 -7.62 10.49
C SER A 79 4.69 -8.69 9.40
N TYR A 80 4.51 -9.95 9.78
CA TYR A 80 4.37 -11.07 8.84
C TYR A 80 3.14 -10.92 7.95
N PHE A 81 2.00 -10.51 8.52
CA PHE A 81 0.78 -10.28 7.77
C PHE A 81 0.97 -9.24 6.66
N PHE A 82 1.69 -8.15 6.91
CA PHE A 82 2.01 -7.18 5.86
C PHE A 82 3.09 -7.66 4.89
N ALA A 83 4.02 -8.51 5.32
CA ALA A 83 4.98 -9.15 4.40
C ALA A 83 4.28 -10.06 3.37
N LEU A 84 3.10 -10.61 3.68
CA LEU A 84 2.28 -11.36 2.73
C LEU A 84 1.66 -10.49 1.63
N TYR A 85 1.53 -9.17 1.84
CA TYR A 85 0.83 -8.27 0.91
C TYR A 85 1.37 -8.35 -0.52
N PRO A 86 2.67 -8.11 -0.81
CA PRO A 86 3.20 -8.25 -2.17
C PRO A 86 3.06 -9.69 -2.70
N TYR A 87 3.19 -10.69 -1.82
CA TYR A 87 3.09 -12.10 -2.20
C TYR A 87 1.70 -12.49 -2.69
N VAL A 88 0.63 -12.08 -2.02
CA VAL A 88 -0.73 -12.44 -2.43
C VAL A 88 -1.09 -11.82 -3.78
N PHE A 89 -0.62 -10.61 -4.07
CA PHE A 89 -0.82 -9.95 -5.37
C PHE A 89 0.07 -10.55 -6.47
N ALA A 90 1.31 -10.96 -6.16
CA ALA A 90 2.19 -11.57 -7.15
C ALA A 90 1.79 -13.01 -7.50
N SER A 91 1.30 -13.78 -6.53
CA SER A 91 1.04 -15.22 -6.67
C SER A 91 -0.43 -15.59 -6.80
N GLY A 92 -1.35 -14.77 -6.28
CA GLY A 92 -2.75 -15.13 -6.10
C GLY A 92 -3.02 -16.12 -4.95
N ASP A 93 -2.00 -16.58 -4.23
CA ASP A 93 -2.17 -17.54 -3.13
C ASP A 93 -2.62 -16.82 -1.85
N LEU A 94 -3.91 -16.97 -1.54
CA LEU A 94 -4.55 -16.37 -0.37
C LEU A 94 -4.60 -17.29 0.86
N THR A 95 -3.90 -18.43 0.84
CA THR A 95 -4.01 -19.46 1.90
C THR A 95 -3.64 -18.90 3.26
N GLU A 96 -2.42 -18.37 3.40
CA GLU A 96 -1.92 -17.84 4.67
C GLU A 96 -2.63 -16.53 5.06
N TRP A 97 -2.89 -15.67 4.08
CA TRP A 97 -3.65 -14.43 4.29
C TRP A 97 -5.01 -14.72 4.91
N SER A 98 -5.74 -15.69 4.36
CA SER A 98 -7.06 -16.07 4.85
C SER A 98 -6.98 -16.76 6.21
N ALA A 99 -5.96 -17.58 6.46
CA ALA A 99 -5.77 -18.25 7.74
C ALA A 99 -5.54 -17.25 8.89
N LEU A 100 -4.87 -16.13 8.63
CA LEU A 100 -4.63 -15.07 9.61
C LEU A 100 -5.75 -14.03 9.66
N SER A 101 -6.73 -14.06 8.76
CA SER A 101 -7.75 -13.01 8.64
C SER A 101 -9.06 -13.40 9.32
N SER A 102 -9.55 -12.55 10.22
CA SER A 102 -10.92 -12.63 10.68
C SER A 102 -11.91 -12.30 9.55
N GLU A 103 -13.07 -12.94 9.56
CA GLU A 103 -14.18 -12.60 8.66
C GLU A 103 -14.66 -11.16 8.83
N THR A 104 -14.47 -10.57 10.02
CA THR A 104 -14.87 -9.18 10.30
C THR A 104 -13.78 -8.16 9.95
N CYS A 105 -12.58 -8.58 9.54
CA CYS A 105 -11.52 -7.65 9.16
C CYS A 105 -11.78 -7.09 7.75
N GLU A 106 -12.39 -5.91 7.65
CA GLU A 106 -12.76 -5.29 6.36
C GLU A 106 -11.56 -5.10 5.42
N TYR A 107 -10.44 -4.59 5.94
CA TYR A 107 -9.20 -4.43 5.16
C TYR A 107 -8.74 -5.78 4.58
N CYS A 108 -8.73 -6.82 5.40
CA CYS A 108 -8.32 -8.17 5.00
C CYS A 108 -9.21 -8.73 3.88
N GLN A 109 -10.53 -8.54 4.01
CA GLN A 109 -11.50 -8.96 3.00
C GLN A 109 -11.42 -8.13 1.72
N ASN A 110 -11.04 -6.85 1.81
CA ASN A 110 -10.82 -6.02 0.63
C ASN A 110 -9.62 -6.50 -0.18
N VAL A 111 -8.48 -6.74 0.47
CA VAL A 111 -7.28 -7.28 -0.20
C VAL A 111 -7.59 -8.62 -0.85
N ARG A 112 -8.27 -9.54 -0.14
CA ARG A 112 -8.69 -10.84 -0.69
C ARG A 112 -9.50 -10.66 -1.97
N ARG A 113 -10.53 -9.79 -1.96
CA ARG A 113 -11.37 -9.52 -3.12
C ARG A 113 -10.58 -8.91 -4.29
N SER A 114 -9.64 -8.01 -4.02
CA SER A 114 -8.79 -7.42 -5.06
C SER A 114 -7.90 -8.48 -5.72
N VAL A 115 -7.31 -9.38 -4.95
CA VAL A 115 -6.49 -10.48 -5.47
C VAL A 115 -7.33 -11.47 -6.29
N GLU A 116 -8.55 -11.78 -5.82
CA GLU A 116 -9.49 -12.64 -6.55
C GLU A 116 -9.91 -12.02 -7.90
N ASP A 117 -10.22 -10.72 -7.93
CA ASP A 117 -10.54 -9.99 -9.17
C ASP A 117 -9.36 -9.97 -10.15
N GLN A 118 -8.16 -9.65 -9.65
CA GLN A 118 -6.92 -9.67 -10.42
C GLN A 118 -6.67 -11.04 -11.06
N THR A 119 -6.79 -12.10 -10.26
CA THR A 119 -6.64 -13.49 -10.73
C THR A 119 -7.69 -13.85 -11.78
N ALA A 120 -8.95 -13.43 -11.58
CA ALA A 120 -10.02 -13.67 -12.56
C ALA A 120 -9.80 -12.94 -13.88
N ARG A 121 -9.24 -11.72 -13.84
CA ARG A 121 -8.81 -10.96 -15.02
C ARG A 121 -7.54 -11.56 -15.65
N GLY A 122 -6.79 -12.35 -14.89
CA GLY A 122 -5.52 -12.95 -15.28
C GLY A 122 -4.43 -11.92 -15.48
N VAL A 123 -4.44 -10.88 -14.64
CA VAL A 123 -3.31 -9.95 -14.47
C VAL A 123 -2.58 -10.32 -13.18
N VAL A 124 -1.31 -9.95 -13.05
CA VAL A 124 -0.51 -10.24 -11.85
C VAL A 124 0.00 -8.94 -11.23
N GLY A 125 0.08 -8.89 -9.91
CA GLY A 125 0.69 -7.77 -9.20
C GLY A 125 2.21 -7.81 -9.28
N GLU A 126 2.83 -6.65 -9.44
CA GLU A 126 4.27 -6.46 -9.35
C GLU A 126 4.58 -5.23 -8.48
N GLY A 127 5.65 -5.31 -7.69
CA GLY A 127 6.06 -4.25 -6.77
C GLY A 127 5.36 -4.39 -5.42
N ALA A 128 4.90 -3.26 -4.85
CA ALA A 128 4.27 -3.19 -3.53
C ALA A 128 5.15 -3.73 -2.39
N GLU A 129 6.48 -3.77 -2.56
CA GLU A 129 7.39 -4.27 -1.54
C GLU A 129 7.19 -3.50 -0.23
N ILE A 130 7.13 -4.25 0.86
CA ILE A 130 6.85 -3.75 2.20
C ILE A 130 8.15 -3.72 3.00
N THR A 131 8.51 -2.55 3.49
CA THR A 131 9.58 -2.37 4.49
C THR A 131 8.97 -1.95 5.81
N ILE A 132 9.18 -2.74 6.86
CA ILE A 132 8.74 -2.40 8.22
C ILE A 132 9.81 -1.52 8.87
N GLU A 133 9.53 -0.24 9.06
CA GLU A 133 10.44 0.68 9.76
C GLU A 133 10.40 0.48 11.28
N SER A 134 9.19 0.23 11.81
CA SER A 134 8.99 -0.09 13.22
C SER A 134 7.75 -0.96 13.40
N ALA A 135 7.78 -1.82 14.41
CA ALA A 135 6.64 -2.61 14.85
C ALA A 135 6.67 -2.74 16.37
N GLU A 136 5.62 -2.27 17.04
CA GLU A 136 5.45 -2.41 18.49
C GLU A 136 4.19 -3.20 18.77
N GLY A 137 4.27 -4.20 19.64
CA GLY A 137 3.14 -5.01 20.03
C GLY A 137 2.64 -4.63 21.41
N ILE A 138 1.35 -4.78 21.63
CA ILE A 138 0.67 -4.35 22.85
C ILE A 138 -0.24 -5.49 23.30
N GLU A 139 -0.13 -5.89 24.56
CA GLU A 139 -1.10 -6.76 25.20
C GLU A 139 -2.22 -5.89 25.77
N VAL A 140 -3.38 -5.89 25.09
CA VAL A 140 -4.53 -5.04 25.46
C VAL A 140 -5.31 -5.67 26.60
N ALA A 141 -5.54 -6.99 26.50
CA ALA A 141 -6.12 -7.79 27.57
C ALA A 141 -5.27 -9.06 27.75
N PRO A 142 -4.78 -9.34 28.97
CA PRO A 142 -3.84 -10.42 29.21
C PRO A 142 -4.31 -11.77 28.66
N GLY A 143 -3.52 -12.35 27.75
CA GLY A 143 -3.78 -13.66 27.16
C GLY A 143 -4.94 -13.75 26.18
N GLU A 144 -5.62 -12.65 25.86
CA GLU A 144 -6.86 -12.62 25.06
C GLU A 144 -6.74 -11.77 23.79
N THR A 145 -6.45 -10.48 23.95
CA THR A 145 -6.45 -9.51 22.82
C THR A 145 -5.19 -8.69 22.81
N TYR A 146 -4.71 -8.44 21.59
CA TYR A 146 -3.46 -7.74 21.34
C TYR A 146 -3.67 -6.64 20.31
N ALA A 147 -2.73 -5.72 20.25
CA ALA A 147 -2.61 -4.77 19.16
C ALA A 147 -1.16 -4.72 18.66
N ALA A 148 -0.96 -4.19 17.46
CA ALA A 148 0.35 -3.84 16.98
C ALA A 148 0.32 -2.53 16.20
N ASP A 149 1.26 -1.65 16.49
CA ASP A 149 1.46 -0.37 15.82
C ASP A 149 2.69 -0.46 14.93
N LEU A 150 2.48 -0.27 13.62
CA LEU A 150 3.52 -0.40 12.61
C LEU A 150 3.71 0.91 11.87
N VAL A 151 4.96 1.14 11.47
CA VAL A 151 5.31 2.10 10.43
C VAL A 151 5.86 1.32 9.24
N VAL A 152 5.22 1.50 8.10
CA VAL A 152 5.51 0.73 6.88
C VAL A 152 5.80 1.68 5.73
N VAL A 153 6.83 1.36 4.94
CA VAL A 153 7.05 1.94 3.62
C VAL A 153 6.69 0.90 2.57
N GLN A 154 5.73 1.25 1.72
CA GLN A 154 5.32 0.45 0.57
C GLN A 154 5.91 1.06 -0.70
N ALA A 155 6.57 0.25 -1.51
CA ALA A 155 7.01 0.65 -2.84
C ALA A 155 5.81 0.84 -3.81
N PRO A 156 5.99 1.57 -4.93
CA PRO A 156 4.99 1.61 -5.98
C PRO A 156 4.60 0.20 -6.48
N SER A 157 3.41 0.08 -7.03
CA SER A 157 2.81 -1.18 -7.47
C SER A 157 2.19 -1.07 -8.86
N PHE A 158 2.14 -2.21 -9.55
CA PHE A 158 1.73 -2.31 -10.94
C PHE A 158 0.90 -3.57 -11.15
N GLU A 159 -0.06 -3.52 -12.08
CA GLU A 159 -0.67 -4.70 -12.68
C GLU A 159 0.06 -5.04 -13.99
N VAL A 160 0.45 -6.30 -14.17
CA VAL A 160 1.02 -6.80 -15.42
C VAL A 160 -0.05 -7.63 -16.14
N THR A 161 -0.44 -7.18 -17.33
CA THR A 161 -1.46 -7.85 -18.15
C THR A 161 -0.90 -9.10 -18.84
N LYS A 162 -1.79 -9.92 -19.42
CA LYS A 162 -1.41 -11.11 -20.19
C LYS A 162 -0.48 -10.81 -21.37
N ASP A 163 -0.59 -9.62 -21.94
CA ASP A 163 0.23 -9.15 -23.06
C ASP A 163 1.57 -8.56 -22.59
N GLY A 164 1.83 -8.55 -21.28
CA GLY A 164 3.05 -8.02 -20.67
C GLY A 164 3.04 -6.50 -20.46
N GLU A 165 1.93 -5.83 -20.73
CA GLU A 165 1.79 -4.40 -20.40
C GLU A 165 1.76 -4.20 -18.89
N ARG A 166 2.60 -3.30 -18.40
CA ARG A 166 2.74 -2.95 -16.98
C ARG A 166 2.02 -1.63 -16.70
N VAL A 167 0.91 -1.70 -15.99
CA VAL A 167 0.01 -0.57 -15.69
C VAL A 167 0.22 -0.15 -14.23
N PRO A 168 0.46 1.13 -13.92
CA PRO A 168 0.53 1.60 -12.54
C PRO A 168 -0.77 1.33 -11.77
N ASP A 169 -0.66 0.81 -10.55
CA ASP A 169 -1.78 0.49 -9.66
C ASP A 169 -1.79 1.38 -8.40
N GLY A 170 -0.61 1.60 -7.82
CA GLY A 170 -0.48 2.44 -6.63
C GLY A 170 0.90 3.08 -6.50
N ASP A 171 0.94 4.34 -6.08
CA ASP A 171 2.19 5.10 -5.91
C ASP A 171 3.04 4.65 -4.71
N GLY A 172 2.50 3.76 -3.87
CA GLY A 172 3.09 3.43 -2.58
C GLY A 172 3.11 4.64 -1.63
N GLY A 173 3.95 4.56 -0.61
CA GLY A 173 4.11 5.60 0.38
C GLY A 173 4.49 5.07 1.75
N ARG A 174 4.54 5.98 2.71
CA ARG A 174 4.76 5.66 4.12
C ARG A 174 3.42 5.68 4.86
N PHE A 175 3.19 4.70 5.71
CA PHE A 175 1.93 4.49 6.41
C PHE A 175 2.18 4.23 7.89
N GLN A 176 1.29 4.78 8.72
CA GLN A 176 1.08 4.36 10.10
C GLN A 176 -0.09 3.38 10.11
N ILE A 177 0.10 2.24 10.75
CA ILE A 177 -0.84 1.13 10.73
C ILE A 177 -1.12 0.69 12.16
N HIS A 178 -2.40 0.59 12.49
CA HIS A 178 -2.89 0.04 13.75
C HIS A 178 -3.60 -1.28 13.48
N VAL A 179 -3.10 -2.35 14.10
CA VAL A 179 -3.63 -3.71 13.91
C VAL A 179 -4.26 -4.18 15.21
N ALA A 180 -5.50 -4.64 15.16
CA ALA A 180 -6.12 -5.36 16.26
C ALA A 180 -5.99 -6.87 16.02
N LEU A 181 -5.47 -7.60 17.01
CA LEU A 181 -5.23 -9.04 16.94
C LEU A 181 -5.93 -9.78 18.08
N GLY A 182 -6.31 -11.02 17.80
CA GLY A 182 -6.74 -11.98 18.81
C GLY A 182 -5.88 -13.24 18.78
N TRP A 183 -5.89 -13.98 19.89
CA TRP A 183 -5.29 -15.31 19.96
C TRP A 183 -6.38 -16.37 20.15
N GLU A 184 -6.51 -17.28 19.19
CA GLU A 184 -7.43 -18.42 19.25
C GLU A 184 -6.63 -19.73 19.34
N SER A 185 -6.53 -20.50 18.25
CA SER A 185 -5.53 -21.56 18.08
C SER A 185 -4.23 -21.06 17.43
N GLY A 186 -4.10 -19.75 17.30
CA GLY A 186 -3.04 -18.99 16.63
C GLY A 186 -3.45 -17.53 16.49
N TRP A 187 -2.59 -16.73 15.88
CA TRP A 187 -2.88 -15.31 15.62
C TRP A 187 -4.00 -15.12 14.62
N VAL A 188 -4.90 -14.18 14.92
CA VAL A 188 -5.96 -13.74 14.01
C VAL A 188 -5.99 -12.20 13.97
N VAL A 189 -5.85 -11.63 12.79
CA VAL A 189 -6.01 -10.20 12.50
C VAL A 189 -7.50 -9.88 12.42
N ARG A 190 -7.97 -8.99 13.30
CA ARG A 190 -9.39 -8.67 13.46
C ARG A 190 -9.78 -7.35 12.82
N ALA A 191 -8.87 -6.38 12.81
CA ALA A 191 -9.04 -5.10 12.14
C ALA A 191 -7.69 -4.48 11.82
N ILE A 192 -7.66 -3.67 10.78
CA ILE A 192 -6.52 -2.85 10.39
C ILE A 192 -7.06 -1.45 10.09
N ASP A 193 -6.45 -0.45 10.70
CA ASP A 193 -6.56 0.95 10.28
C ASP A 193 -5.20 1.38 9.71
N ALA A 194 -5.21 2.04 8.57
CA ALA A 194 -4.00 2.47 7.89
C ALA A 194 -4.16 3.92 7.43
N ALA A 195 -3.23 4.77 7.86
CA ALA A 195 -3.18 6.18 7.50
C ALA A 195 -1.84 6.50 6.85
N ARG A 196 -1.86 7.33 5.80
CA ARG A 196 -0.63 7.84 5.20
C ARG A 196 0.09 8.75 6.20
N ALA A 197 1.39 8.53 6.38
CA ALA A 197 2.23 9.21 7.36
C ALA A 197 2.99 10.40 6.78
#